data_AF-A0A1S2DCZ2-F1
#
_entry.id   AF-A0A1S2DCZ2-F1
#
_cell.length_a   1.000
_cell.length_b   1.000
_cell.length_c   1.000
_cell.angle_alpha   90.00
_cell.angle_beta   90.00
_cell.angle_gamma   90.00
#
_symmetry.space_group_name_H-M   'P 1'
#
loop_
_entity.id
_entity.type
_entity.pdbx_description
1 polymer ?
#
loop_
_entity_poly.entity_id
_entity_poly.type
_entity_poly.pdbx_seq_one_letter_code
_entity_poly.pdbx_strand_id
1 'polypeptide(L)'
;MYPFQKTRVVPLAFLIALLAGCAHQQPSQQPSESERLAADYPDAEKMALAGNKEGHHARVVATGLDQPTHDVEPDVYRDRNASRVEVMRGGRYALVTAKATLQQRNLLEQTVNVSIPASMSPSVEDGLRYTLQHTGYSLCAPQGEPQQLLYSRPLPAAHFRLGPMPLREALQVLAGSAFEVQADPIARTICYQVRDQRLIEETGHDG
;
A
#
# COMPACT_ATOMS: atom_id res chain seq x y z
N MET A 1 26.05 -59.26 46.65
CA MET A 1 25.31 -60.41 46.08
C MET A 1 23.83 -60.22 46.36
N TYR A 2 23.11 -59.59 45.44
CA TYR A 2 21.64 -59.48 45.47
C TYR A 2 21.09 -60.23 44.25
N PRO A 3 20.06 -61.09 44.42
CA PRO A 3 19.50 -61.84 43.31
C PRO A 3 18.23 -61.20 42.71
N PHE A 4 18.09 -61.44 41.40
CA PHE A 4 16.88 -61.83 40.66
C PHE A 4 15.60 -60.97 40.68
N GLN A 5 15.49 -60.13 39.63
CA GLN A 5 14.54 -60.22 38.51
C GLN A 5 13.09 -60.71 38.77
N LYS A 6 12.11 -59.81 38.54
CA LYS A 6 10.77 -60.13 38.05
C LYS A 6 10.30 -59.03 37.08
N THR A 7 9.86 -59.46 35.90
CA THR A 7 9.18 -58.67 34.86
C THR A 7 7.85 -59.31 34.51
N ARG A 8 6.94 -58.49 33.93
CA ARG A 8 5.64 -58.77 33.24
C ARG A 8 4.41 -58.40 34.10
N VAL A 9 3.32 -57.74 33.66
CA VAL A 9 2.72 -57.38 32.34
C VAL A 9 1.86 -56.08 32.50
N VAL A 10 1.62 -55.39 31.38
CA VAL A 10 0.79 -54.19 31.10
C VAL A 10 -0.75 -54.45 31.17
N PRO A 11 -1.58 -53.43 31.45
CA PRO A 11 -2.60 -52.94 30.48
C PRO A 11 -2.65 -51.39 30.45
N LEU A 12 -2.43 -50.67 29.35
CA LEU A 12 -3.26 -50.34 28.16
C LEU A 12 -4.54 -49.49 28.43
N ALA A 13 -4.60 -48.34 27.73
CA ALA A 13 -5.74 -47.46 27.41
C ALA A 13 -6.07 -46.34 28.43
N PHE A 14 -6.29 -45.07 28.11
CA PHE A 14 -6.57 -44.33 26.85
C PHE A 14 -5.95 -42.92 26.96
N LEU A 15 -5.16 -42.50 25.97
CA LEU A 15 -4.72 -41.12 25.80
C LEU A 15 -5.84 -40.33 25.10
N ILE A 16 -6.37 -39.31 25.79
CA ILE A 16 -7.35 -38.38 25.24
C ILE A 16 -6.63 -37.50 24.21
N ALA A 17 -7.06 -37.60 22.95
CA ALA A 17 -6.59 -36.77 21.85
C ALA A 17 -6.98 -35.30 22.09
N LEU A 18 -5.97 -34.45 22.28
CA LEU A 18 -6.11 -33.00 22.21
C LEU A 18 -6.41 -32.61 20.75
N LEU A 19 -7.65 -32.21 20.49
CA LEU A 19 -8.01 -31.48 19.28
C LEU A 19 -7.35 -30.11 19.32
N ALA A 20 -6.12 -30.01 18.81
CA ALA A 20 -5.51 -28.73 18.46
C ALA A 20 -6.16 -28.24 17.17
N GLY A 21 -7.28 -27.53 17.30
CA GLY A 21 -7.80 -26.69 16.22
C GLY A 21 -6.86 -25.50 16.05
N CYS A 22 -5.97 -25.55 15.06
CA CYS A 22 -5.24 -24.37 14.61
C CYS A 22 -6.24 -23.44 13.91
N ALA A 23 -6.83 -22.52 14.66
CA ALA A 23 -7.41 -21.31 14.10
C ALA A 23 -6.30 -20.60 13.34
N HIS A 24 -6.40 -20.57 12.02
CA HIS A 24 -5.53 -19.79 11.15
C HIS A 24 -5.66 -18.32 11.57
N GLN A 25 -4.66 -17.82 12.30
CA GLN A 25 -4.59 -16.43 12.69
C GLN A 25 -4.05 -15.66 11.48
N GLN A 26 -4.96 -15.01 10.75
CA GLN A 26 -4.62 -14.06 9.69
C GLN A 26 -3.58 -13.06 10.25
N PRO A 27 -2.51 -12.73 9.52
CA PRO A 27 -1.56 -11.71 9.99
C PRO A 27 -2.33 -10.40 10.08
N SER A 28 -2.59 -9.95 11.30
CA SER A 28 -3.15 -8.64 11.58
C SER A 28 -2.14 -7.59 11.11
N GLN A 29 -2.35 -7.01 9.93
CA GLN A 29 -1.65 -5.81 9.48
C GLN A 29 -1.87 -4.73 10.54
N GLN A 30 -0.76 -4.20 11.11
CA GLN A 30 -0.84 -3.15 12.13
C GLN A 30 -1.48 -1.89 11.53
N PRO A 31 -2.27 -1.14 12.32
CA PRO A 31 -2.90 0.09 11.84
C PRO A 31 -1.87 1.09 11.34
N SER A 32 -2.15 1.73 10.21
CA SER A 32 -1.31 2.79 9.65
C SER A 32 -1.22 3.99 10.59
N GLU A 33 -0.18 4.82 10.44
CA GLU A 33 -0.02 6.01 11.27
C GLU A 33 -1.22 6.96 11.17
N SER A 34 -1.78 7.10 9.97
CA SER A 34 -3.01 7.85 9.75
C SER A 34 -4.22 7.27 10.48
N GLU A 35 -4.40 5.95 10.49
CA GLU A 35 -5.47 5.28 11.25
C GLU A 35 -5.32 5.52 12.76
N ARG A 36 -4.09 5.54 13.26
CA ARG A 36 -3.81 5.82 14.68
C ARG A 36 -4.09 7.28 15.03
N LEU A 37 -3.68 8.21 14.18
CA LEU A 37 -3.93 9.65 14.37
C LEU A 37 -5.42 10.00 14.23
N ALA A 38 -6.13 9.36 13.30
CA ALA A 38 -7.57 9.56 13.13
C ALA A 38 -8.36 9.10 14.36
N ALA A 39 -7.93 8.04 15.05
CA ALA A 39 -8.57 7.56 16.27
C ALA A 39 -8.42 8.52 17.46
N ASP A 40 -7.41 9.38 17.45
CA ASP A 40 -7.13 10.35 18.52
C ASP A 40 -7.79 11.73 18.26
N TYR A 41 -8.47 11.90 17.12
CA TYR A 41 -9.10 13.16 16.74
C TYR A 41 -10.41 13.39 17.51
N PRO A 42 -10.67 14.60 18.05
CA PRO A 42 -11.97 14.92 18.63
C PRO A 42 -13.07 14.75 17.58
N ASP A 43 -14.17 14.08 17.92
CA ASP A 43 -15.26 13.71 16.98
C ASP A 43 -14.93 12.63 15.92
N ALA A 44 -13.93 11.77 16.12
CA ALA A 44 -13.60 10.66 15.20
C ALA A 44 -14.82 9.77 14.82
N GLU A 45 -15.76 9.57 15.74
CA GLU A 45 -17.00 8.81 15.49
C GLU A 45 -17.89 9.45 14.40
N LYS A 46 -17.81 10.77 14.23
CA LYS A 46 -18.56 11.51 13.19
C LYS A 46 -17.91 11.41 11.80
N MET A 47 -16.66 10.97 11.71
CA MET A 47 -15.92 10.82 10.44
C MET A 47 -15.92 9.39 9.87
N ALA A 48 -16.42 8.41 10.63
CA ALA A 48 -16.49 7.03 10.17
C ALA A 48 -17.70 6.80 9.24
N LEU A 49 -17.45 6.58 7.95
CA LEU A 49 -18.48 6.10 7.03
C LEU A 49 -18.77 4.62 7.34
N ALA A 50 -20.04 4.29 7.59
CA ALA A 50 -20.49 2.92 7.85
C ALA A 50 -20.29 2.04 6.60
N GLY A 51 -19.13 1.39 6.50
CA GLY A 51 -18.85 0.36 5.50
C GLY A 51 -19.60 -0.92 5.85
N ASN A 52 -20.13 -1.60 4.83
CA ASN A 52 -20.76 -2.91 4.98
C ASN A 52 -19.69 -3.88 5.54
N LYS A 53 -19.98 -4.50 6.69
CA LYS A 53 -19.02 -5.31 7.46
C LYS A 53 -18.73 -6.64 6.76
N GLU A 54 -17.84 -6.63 5.76
CA GLU A 54 -17.15 -7.83 5.29
C GLU A 54 -15.64 -7.50 5.21
N GLY A 55 -14.91 -7.84 6.28
CA GLY A 55 -13.47 -7.63 6.40
C GLY A 55 -13.08 -6.40 7.23
N HIS A 56 -12.38 -6.61 8.35
CA HIS A 56 -11.90 -5.54 9.23
C HIS A 56 -10.67 -4.84 8.63
N HIS A 57 -10.87 -3.93 7.67
CA HIS A 57 -9.84 -2.98 7.26
C HIS A 57 -10.46 -1.59 7.14
N ALA A 58 -10.31 -0.77 8.18
CA ALA A 58 -10.73 0.63 8.16
C ALA A 58 -9.58 1.46 7.58
N ARG A 59 -9.70 1.91 6.33
CA ARG A 59 -8.69 2.76 5.69
C ARG A 59 -9.06 4.23 5.81
N VAL A 60 -8.13 5.07 6.27
CA VAL A 60 -8.31 6.52 6.25
C VAL A 60 -8.24 7.01 4.80
N VAL A 61 -9.38 7.42 4.28
CA VAL A 61 -9.47 8.11 2.98
C VAL A 61 -9.79 9.56 3.27
N ALA A 62 -8.96 10.47 2.76
CA ALA A 62 -9.25 11.90 2.78
C ALA A 62 -10.47 12.16 1.87
N THR A 63 -11.67 12.01 2.43
CA THR A 63 -12.91 12.41 1.78
C THR A 63 -13.12 13.88 2.12
N GLY A 64 -12.98 14.76 1.14
CA GLY A 64 -13.06 16.22 1.34
C GLY A 64 -14.47 16.75 1.63
N LEU A 65 -15.28 16.05 2.42
CA LEU A 65 -16.69 16.32 2.73
C LEU A 65 -16.94 15.77 4.15
N ASP A 66 -17.17 16.49 5.24
CA ASP A 66 -17.52 17.87 5.56
C ASP A 66 -17.06 18.13 7.02
N GLN A 67 -16.56 19.33 7.37
CA GLN A 67 -16.63 19.86 8.76
C GLN A 67 -16.40 21.39 8.78
N PRO A 68 -16.99 22.10 9.76
CA PRO A 68 -17.26 23.52 9.74
C PRO A 68 -16.00 24.34 10.03
N THR A 69 -15.94 25.57 9.50
CA THR A 69 -14.85 26.56 9.61
C THR A 69 -13.59 26.22 8.80
N HIS A 70 -13.66 26.36 7.47
CA HIS A 70 -12.44 26.65 6.71
C HIS A 70 -12.12 28.15 6.89
N ASP A 71 -11.03 28.47 7.57
CA ASP A 71 -10.55 29.85 7.71
C ASP A 71 -9.91 30.39 6.42
N VAL A 72 -9.59 29.49 5.48
CA VAL A 72 -8.93 29.81 4.21
C VAL A 72 -9.80 29.30 3.06
N GLU A 73 -10.45 30.23 2.36
CA GLU A 73 -11.27 29.99 1.17
C GLU A 73 -10.68 30.78 -0.03
N PRO A 74 -10.64 30.24 -1.25
CA PRO A 74 -11.13 28.92 -1.67
C PRO A 74 -10.16 27.75 -1.40
N ASP A 75 -10.69 26.62 -0.96
CA ASP A 75 -9.92 25.37 -0.87
C ASP A 75 -9.70 24.74 -2.26
N VAL A 76 -8.42 24.67 -2.64
CA VAL A 76 -7.93 24.13 -3.91
C VAL A 76 -8.26 22.64 -4.11
N TYR A 77 -8.56 21.89 -3.04
CA TYR A 77 -8.94 20.47 -3.11
C TYR A 77 -10.45 20.24 -3.16
N ARG A 78 -11.27 21.22 -2.76
CA ARG A 78 -12.74 21.17 -2.83
C ARG A 78 -13.31 21.80 -4.10
N ASP A 79 -12.56 22.70 -4.73
CA ASP A 79 -12.96 23.33 -5.99
C ASP A 79 -12.99 22.32 -7.15
N ARG A 80 -14.11 21.60 -7.27
CA ARG A 80 -14.44 20.75 -8.43
C ARG A 80 -14.62 21.56 -9.71
N ASN A 81 -14.73 22.89 -9.60
CA ASN A 81 -14.98 23.81 -10.70
C ASN A 81 -13.71 24.58 -11.09
N ALA A 82 -12.60 23.85 -11.23
CA ALA A 82 -11.35 24.30 -11.84
C ALA A 82 -11.48 24.81 -13.30
N SER A 83 -12.70 25.03 -13.80
CA SER A 83 -13.04 25.43 -15.16
C SER A 83 -12.75 26.91 -15.46
N ARG A 84 -12.61 27.77 -14.44
CA ARG A 84 -12.10 29.14 -14.66
C ARG A 84 -10.58 29.13 -14.59
N VAL A 85 -9.94 28.84 -15.72
CA VAL A 85 -8.50 29.04 -15.88
C VAL A 85 -8.30 30.55 -15.90
N GLU A 86 -7.75 31.10 -14.82
CA GLU A 86 -7.30 32.49 -14.81
C GLU A 86 -6.01 32.55 -15.62
N VAL A 87 -6.15 32.95 -16.88
CA VAL A 87 -5.06 33.02 -17.83
C VAL A 87 -4.48 34.43 -17.80
N MET A 88 -3.23 34.54 -17.38
CA MET A 88 -2.45 35.76 -17.57
C MET A 88 -1.73 35.71 -18.92
N ARG A 89 -1.64 36.84 -19.62
CA ARG A 89 -0.84 36.95 -20.85
C ARG A 89 0.64 37.06 -20.48
N GLY A 90 1.39 35.99 -20.71
CA GLY A 90 2.85 36.00 -20.73
C GLY A 90 3.38 36.39 -22.12
N GLY A 91 4.10 37.51 -22.23
CA GLY A 91 4.74 37.92 -23.48
C GLY A 91 3.79 37.95 -24.71
N ARG A 92 4.35 37.83 -25.92
CA ARG A 92 3.57 37.90 -27.17
C ARG A 92 2.81 36.61 -27.53
N TYR A 93 3.11 35.47 -26.90
CA TYR A 93 2.54 34.16 -27.28
C TYR A 93 2.31 33.16 -26.14
N ALA A 94 2.52 33.52 -24.87
CA ALA A 94 2.33 32.57 -23.77
C ALA A 94 1.05 32.88 -22.98
N LEU A 95 0.22 31.86 -22.81
CA LEU A 95 -0.87 31.87 -21.84
C LEU A 95 -0.36 31.13 -20.61
N VAL A 96 -0.27 31.80 -19.46
CA VAL A 96 0.12 31.16 -18.19
C VAL A 96 -1.09 31.11 -17.27
N THR A 97 -1.34 29.94 -16.67
CA THR A 97 -2.36 29.79 -15.62
C THR A 97 -1.76 30.19 -14.28
N ALA A 98 -2.47 30.99 -13.50
CA ALA A 98 -2.05 31.37 -12.15
C ALA A 98 -2.44 30.31 -11.08
N LYS A 99 -3.14 29.23 -11.48
CA LYS A 99 -3.55 28.15 -10.57
C LYS A 99 -2.48 27.08 -10.46
N ALA A 100 -2.40 26.44 -9.29
CA ALA A 100 -1.61 25.23 -9.10
C ALA A 100 -1.99 24.18 -10.16
N THR A 101 -0.98 23.52 -10.72
CA THR A 101 -1.16 22.44 -11.70
C THR A 101 -1.71 21.17 -11.02
N LEU A 102 -2.21 20.22 -11.81
CA LEU A 102 -2.68 18.93 -11.29
C LEU A 102 -1.57 18.21 -10.51
N GLN A 103 -0.35 18.25 -11.02
CA GLN A 103 0.85 17.63 -10.45
C GLN A 103 1.29 18.28 -9.14
N GLN A 104 1.06 19.59 -8.99
CA GLN A 104 1.33 20.31 -7.74
C GLN A 104 0.29 20.02 -6.66
N ARG A 105 -0.98 19.81 -7.05
CA ARG A 105 -2.08 19.47 -6.14
C ARG A 105 -2.04 18.00 -5.75
N ASN A 106 -1.84 17.11 -6.70
CA ASN A 106 -1.77 15.68 -6.50
C ASN A 106 -0.34 15.20 -6.82
N LEU A 107 0.45 14.99 -5.78
CA LEU A 107 1.84 14.59 -5.93
C LEU A 107 2.02 13.23 -6.62
N LEU A 108 1.01 12.34 -6.63
CA LEU A 108 1.09 11.09 -7.38
C LEU A 108 0.92 11.29 -8.90
N GLU A 109 0.49 12.47 -9.33
CA GLU A 109 0.40 12.87 -10.74
C GLU A 109 1.69 13.52 -11.26
N GLN A 110 2.67 13.77 -10.38
CA GLN A 110 3.94 14.37 -10.81
C GLN A 110 4.63 13.52 -11.87
N THR A 111 5.18 14.16 -12.89
CA THR A 111 5.89 13.46 -13.95
C THR A 111 7.28 13.08 -13.46
N VAL A 112 7.59 11.78 -13.49
CA VAL A 112 8.90 11.24 -13.15
C VAL A 112 9.61 10.74 -14.41
N ASN A 113 10.93 10.93 -14.43
CA ASN A 113 11.83 10.38 -15.43
C ASN A 113 13.06 9.83 -14.68
N VAL A 114 13.03 8.54 -14.41
CA VAL A 114 13.92 7.85 -13.49
C VAL A 114 14.98 7.08 -14.26
N SER A 115 16.24 7.23 -13.87
CA SER A 115 17.36 6.44 -14.38
C SER A 115 18.13 5.80 -13.23
N ILE A 116 17.77 4.56 -12.89
CA ILE A 116 18.35 3.82 -11.78
C ILE A 116 19.72 3.26 -12.22
N PRO A 117 20.80 3.51 -11.45
CA PRO A 117 22.12 2.95 -11.75
C PRO A 117 22.13 1.42 -11.71
N ALA A 118 22.50 0.79 -12.82
CA ALA A 118 22.56 -0.67 -12.94
C ALA A 118 23.76 -1.32 -12.21
N SER A 119 24.73 -0.51 -11.78
CA SER A 119 26.07 -0.95 -11.34
C SER A 119 26.09 -1.83 -10.09
N MET A 120 24.96 -2.01 -9.41
CA MET A 120 24.87 -2.73 -8.13
C MET A 120 23.78 -3.81 -8.10
N SER A 121 23.26 -4.25 -9.27
CA SER A 121 22.14 -5.21 -9.35
C SER A 121 21.01 -4.85 -8.36
N PRO A 122 20.41 -3.66 -8.50
CA PRO A 122 19.46 -3.13 -7.51
C PRO A 122 18.27 -4.07 -7.32
N SER A 123 17.69 -4.07 -6.13
CA SER A 123 16.42 -4.73 -5.85
C SER A 123 15.23 -3.87 -6.28
N VAL A 124 14.03 -4.46 -6.31
CA VAL A 124 12.79 -3.71 -6.50
C VAL A 124 12.61 -2.68 -5.39
N GLU A 125 12.99 -2.99 -4.15
CA GLU A 125 12.97 -2.02 -3.05
C GLU A 125 13.87 -0.81 -3.34
N ASP A 126 15.09 -1.04 -3.81
CA ASP A 126 16.01 0.03 -4.19
C ASP A 126 15.44 0.89 -5.31
N GLY A 127 14.84 0.27 -6.32
CA GLY A 127 14.21 0.97 -7.43
C GLY A 127 13.00 1.82 -6.99
N LEU A 128 12.18 1.31 -6.07
CA LEU A 128 11.08 2.04 -5.46
C LEU A 128 11.58 3.22 -4.64
N ARG A 129 12.56 3.01 -3.75
CA ARG A 129 13.16 4.08 -2.94
C ARG A 129 13.81 5.15 -3.81
N TYR A 130 14.50 4.76 -4.87
CA TYR A 130 15.12 5.67 -5.84
C TYR A 130 14.06 6.51 -6.57
N THR A 131 12.99 5.87 -7.05
CA THR A 131 11.87 6.54 -7.74
C THR A 131 11.14 7.53 -6.84
N LEU A 132 11.05 7.26 -5.54
CA LEU A 132 10.38 8.12 -4.57
C LEU A 132 11.22 9.32 -4.12
N GLN A 133 12.51 9.41 -4.49
CA GLN A 133 13.36 10.54 -4.12
C GLN A 133 12.76 11.86 -4.62
N HIS A 134 12.73 12.86 -3.74
CA HIS A 134 12.20 14.21 -4.01
C HIS A 134 10.70 14.28 -4.38
N THR A 135 9.96 13.17 -4.33
CA THR A 135 8.52 13.15 -4.65
C THR A 135 7.64 13.64 -3.49
N GLY A 136 8.19 13.67 -2.27
CA GLY A 136 7.46 13.93 -1.04
C GLY A 136 6.76 12.71 -0.45
N TYR A 137 6.95 11.51 -1.02
CA TYR A 137 6.52 10.23 -0.47
C TYR A 137 7.72 9.37 -0.05
N SER A 138 7.50 8.46 0.91
CA SER A 138 8.46 7.43 1.32
C SER A 138 7.88 6.02 1.17
N LEU A 139 8.72 5.01 1.05
CA LEU A 139 8.29 3.61 0.98
C LEU A 139 8.05 3.08 2.39
N CYS A 140 6.89 2.48 2.65
CA CYS A 140 6.63 1.85 3.94
C CYS A 140 7.37 0.50 4.07
N ALA A 141 7.61 0.09 5.31
CA ALA A 141 8.18 -1.24 5.60
C ALA A 141 7.27 -2.35 5.04
N PRO A 142 7.81 -3.52 4.66
CA PRO A 142 7.00 -4.64 4.19
C PRO A 142 6.01 -5.05 5.29
N GLN A 143 4.72 -5.06 4.95
CA GLN A 143 3.63 -5.37 5.89
C GLN A 143 3.29 -6.88 5.96
N GLY A 144 4.03 -7.70 5.23
CA GLY A 144 3.87 -9.15 5.17
C GLY A 144 4.81 -9.82 4.17
N GLU A 145 4.74 -11.15 4.12
CA GLU A 145 5.56 -12.00 3.23
C GLU A 145 5.46 -11.60 1.75
N PRO A 146 4.29 -11.28 1.16
CA PRO A 146 4.23 -10.90 -0.24
C PRO A 146 5.03 -9.63 -0.57
N GLN A 147 4.97 -8.62 0.30
CA GLN A 147 5.71 -7.37 0.13
C GLN A 147 7.20 -7.59 0.35
N GLN A 148 7.59 -8.40 1.35
CA GLN A 148 8.99 -8.76 1.58
C GLN A 148 9.57 -9.53 0.38
N LEU A 149 8.77 -10.42 -0.22
CA LEU A 149 9.14 -11.14 -1.43
C LEU A 149 9.30 -10.19 -2.63
N LEU A 150 8.36 -9.26 -2.84
CA LEU A 150 8.47 -8.25 -3.90
C LEU A 150 9.74 -7.41 -3.74
N TYR A 151 9.95 -6.85 -2.55
CA TYR A 151 11.03 -5.92 -2.25
C TYR A 151 12.41 -6.54 -2.45
N SER A 152 12.56 -7.83 -2.12
CA SER A 152 13.80 -8.59 -2.30
C SER A 152 14.07 -9.04 -3.74
N ARG A 153 13.12 -8.92 -4.67
CA ARG A 153 13.36 -9.33 -6.07
C ARG A 153 14.40 -8.44 -6.73
N PRO A 154 15.24 -8.99 -7.62
CA PRO A 154 16.10 -8.16 -8.46
C PRO A 154 15.25 -7.24 -9.33
N LEU A 155 15.68 -5.99 -9.48
CA LEU A 155 15.01 -5.02 -10.34
C LEU A 155 15.18 -5.45 -11.80
N PRO A 156 14.09 -5.65 -12.56
CA PRO A 156 14.18 -5.99 -13.98
C PRO A 156 14.91 -4.91 -14.76
N ALA A 157 15.75 -5.31 -15.73
CA ALA A 157 16.52 -4.35 -16.54
C ALA A 157 15.63 -3.34 -17.30
N ALA A 158 14.41 -3.75 -17.67
CA ALA A 158 13.42 -2.86 -18.28
C ALA A 158 13.00 -1.70 -17.36
N HIS A 159 13.15 -1.84 -16.04
CA HIS A 159 12.79 -0.81 -15.05
C HIS A 159 13.97 0.12 -14.70
N PHE A 160 15.17 -0.10 -15.24
CA PHE A 160 16.30 0.81 -14.98
C PHE A 160 16.07 2.20 -15.54
N ARG A 161 15.21 2.33 -16.56
CA ARG A 161 14.80 3.61 -17.13
C ARG A 161 13.28 3.65 -17.21
N LEU A 162 12.68 4.57 -16.47
CA LEU A 162 11.23 4.77 -16.46
C LEU A 162 10.92 6.23 -16.79
N GLY A 163 10.08 6.46 -17.79
CA GLY A 163 9.46 7.77 -18.01
C GLY A 163 9.57 8.27 -19.46
N PRO A 164 9.09 9.50 -19.72
CA PRO A 164 8.32 10.36 -18.82
C PRO A 164 6.89 9.82 -18.59
N MET A 165 6.50 9.65 -17.32
CA MET A 165 5.15 9.18 -16.94
C MET A 165 4.78 9.69 -15.53
N PRO A 166 3.51 9.61 -15.10
CA PRO A 166 3.10 9.94 -13.73
C PRO A 166 3.72 9.02 -12.67
N LEU A 167 4.02 9.56 -11.48
CA LEU A 167 4.58 8.79 -10.36
C LEU A 167 3.73 7.57 -9.99
N ARG A 168 2.40 7.70 -9.96
CA ARG A 168 1.49 6.56 -9.68
C ARG A 168 1.73 5.39 -10.62
N GLU A 169 1.98 5.68 -11.90
CA GLU A 169 2.13 4.68 -12.95
C GLU A 169 3.49 4.00 -12.84
N ALA A 170 4.55 4.79 -12.61
CA ALA A 170 5.88 4.25 -12.34
C ALA A 170 5.89 3.29 -11.15
N LEU A 171 5.19 3.63 -10.05
CA LEU A 171 5.07 2.78 -8.86
C LEU A 171 4.30 1.48 -9.15
N GLN A 172 3.23 1.55 -9.94
CA GLN A 172 2.49 0.36 -10.39
C GLN A 172 3.34 -0.55 -11.27
N VAL A 173 4.10 0.02 -12.21
CA VAL A 173 5.02 -0.74 -13.09
C VAL A 173 6.10 -1.44 -12.27
N LEU A 174 6.71 -0.75 -11.30
CA LEU A 174 7.76 -1.31 -10.45
C LEU A 174 7.28 -2.48 -9.60
N ALA A 175 6.05 -2.42 -9.08
CA ALA A 175 5.48 -3.48 -8.27
C ALA A 175 4.88 -4.64 -9.08
N GLY A 176 4.47 -4.38 -10.32
CA GLY A 176 3.86 -5.35 -11.21
C GLY A 176 2.36 -5.58 -10.95
N SER A 177 1.74 -6.38 -11.82
CA SER A 177 0.28 -6.58 -11.84
C SER A 177 -0.29 -7.30 -10.62
N ALA A 178 0.54 -8.08 -9.91
CA ALA A 178 0.15 -8.80 -8.71
C ALA A 178 -0.18 -7.88 -7.51
N PHE A 179 0.28 -6.62 -7.55
CA PHE A 179 0.16 -5.68 -6.45
C PHE A 179 -0.67 -4.45 -6.82
N GLU A 180 -1.26 -3.84 -5.80
CA GLU A 180 -1.94 -2.56 -5.86
C GLU A 180 -1.21 -1.54 -4.98
N VAL A 181 -0.98 -0.34 -5.52
CA VAL A 181 -0.36 0.79 -4.81
C VAL A 181 -1.36 1.39 -3.85
N GLN A 182 -0.97 1.52 -2.59
CA GLN A 182 -1.73 2.24 -1.57
C GLN A 182 -0.93 3.43 -1.07
N ALA A 183 -1.52 4.62 -1.17
CA ALA A 183 -0.92 5.83 -0.64
C ALA A 183 -1.61 6.23 0.67
N ASP A 184 -0.81 6.48 1.70
CA ASP A 184 -1.24 7.22 2.89
C ASP A 184 -0.94 8.72 2.64
N PRO A 185 -1.96 9.56 2.38
CA PRO A 185 -1.75 10.97 2.09
C PRO A 185 -1.31 11.78 3.32
N ILE A 186 -1.56 11.29 4.53
CA ILE A 186 -1.21 11.95 5.80
C ILE A 186 0.23 11.62 6.15
N ALA A 187 0.57 10.33 6.26
CA ALA A 187 1.93 9.89 6.59
C ALA A 187 2.90 10.07 5.41
N ARG A 188 2.38 10.36 4.20
CA ARG A 188 3.14 10.44 2.95
C ARG A 188 3.96 9.18 2.70
N THR A 189 3.29 8.03 2.84
CA THR A 189 3.89 6.72 2.59
C THR A 189 3.21 6.01 1.43
N ILE A 190 3.97 5.18 0.73
CA ILE A 190 3.49 4.23 -0.28
C ILE A 190 3.66 2.82 0.26
N CYS A 191 2.56 2.08 0.26
CA CYS A 191 2.46 0.67 0.60
C CYS A 191 1.89 -0.12 -0.57
N TYR A 192 1.95 -1.45 -0.45
CA TYR A 192 1.45 -2.38 -1.44
C TYR A 192 0.54 -3.41 -0.79
N GLN A 193 -0.56 -3.74 -1.48
CA GLN A 193 -1.40 -4.89 -1.15
C GLN A 193 -1.43 -5.85 -2.33
N VAL A 194 -1.61 -7.13 -2.06
CA VAL A 194 -1.78 -8.16 -3.08
C VAL A 194 -3.18 -8.02 -3.66
N ARG A 195 -3.30 -8.00 -4.99
CA ARG A 195 -4.61 -8.06 -5.66
C ARG A 195 -5.24 -9.44 -5.44
N ASP A 196 -6.56 -9.53 -5.54
CA ASP A 196 -7.26 -10.82 -5.48
C ASP A 196 -6.75 -11.75 -6.60
N GLN A 197 -6.00 -12.79 -6.21
CA GLN A 197 -5.42 -13.79 -7.10
C GLN A 197 -6.18 -15.10 -6.89
N ARG A 198 -6.92 -15.52 -7.92
CA ARG A 198 -7.64 -16.80 -7.92
C ARG A 198 -6.73 -17.89 -8.46
N LEU A 199 -6.59 -18.98 -7.69
CA LEU A 199 -6.00 -20.22 -8.18
C LEU A 199 -7.04 -20.94 -9.04
N ILE A 200 -6.67 -21.29 -10.27
CA ILE A 200 -7.47 -22.16 -11.14
C ILE A 200 -6.89 -23.56 -10.99
N GLU A 201 -7.63 -24.45 -10.34
CA GLU A 201 -7.33 -25.88 -10.39
C GLU A 201 -7.80 -26.42 -11.73
N GLU A 202 -6.86 -26.64 -12.66
CA GLU A 202 -7.15 -27.41 -13.87
C GLU A 202 -7.30 -28.87 -13.47
N THR A 203 -8.55 -29.31 -13.32
CA THR A 203 -8.85 -30.73 -13.21
C THR A 203 -8.54 -31.38 -14.55
N GLY A 204 -7.48 -32.20 -14.57
CA GLY A 204 -7.10 -32.99 -15.74
C GLY A 204 -8.29 -33.80 -16.24
N HIS A 205 -8.68 -33.54 -17.48
CA HIS A 205 -9.68 -34.34 -18.19
C HIS A 205 -9.01 -35.64 -18.65
N ASP A 206 -9.01 -36.65 -17.79
CA ASP A 206 -8.79 -38.02 -18.23
C ASP A 206 -10.06 -38.51 -18.93
N GLY A 207 -10.01 -38.57 -20.26
CA GLY A 207 -11.06 -39.08 -21.15
C GLY A 207 -10.49 -39.53 -22.48
#